data_AF-A0A847ZVB8-F1
#
_entry.id   AF-A0A847ZVB8-F1
#
_cell.length_a   1.000
_cell.length_b   1.000
_cell.length_c   1.000
_cell.angle_alpha   90.00
_cell.angle_beta   90.00
_cell.angle_gamma   90.00
#
_symmetry.space_group_name_H-M   'P 1'
#
loop_
_entity.id
_entity.type
_entity.pdbx_description
1 polymer ?
#
loop_
_entity_poly.entity_id
_entity_poly.type
_entity_poly.pdbx_seq_one_letter_code
_entity_poly.pdbx_strand_id
1 'polypeptide(L)'
;MNTPAPRAWQRMLSGRRLDLLDPSPLDIEIEDIAHGLARVARWNGQTKGDHAFSVAQHCVVVEAIFAHTNPAATTRDRLAALLHDAPEYVVGDMISPFKAALGVDYKAFE
;
A
#
# COMPACT_ATOMS: atom_id res chain seq x y z
N MET A 1 -5.42 20.07 30.91
CA MET A 1 -4.11 19.49 30.55
C MET A 1 -4.26 18.91 29.16
N ASN A 2 -3.52 19.43 28.18
CA ASN A 2 -3.59 18.94 26.81
C ASN A 2 -2.75 17.66 26.75
N THR A 3 -3.40 16.49 26.85
CA THR A 3 -2.71 15.20 26.70
C THR A 3 -2.07 15.19 25.31
N PRO A 4 -0.77 14.90 25.17
CA PRO A 4 -0.16 14.79 23.85
C PRO A 4 -0.94 13.76 23.04
N ALA A 5 -1.36 14.11 21.83
CA ALA A 5 -2.01 13.17 20.94
C ALA A 5 -1.13 11.91 20.80
N PRO A 6 -1.72 10.70 20.81
CA PRO A 6 -0.96 9.47 20.68
C PRO A 6 -0.12 9.50 19.40
N ARG A 7 1.10 8.96 19.48
CA ARG A 7 2.06 8.97 18.37
C ARG A 7 1.58 8.03 17.26
N ALA A 8 0.88 8.58 16.28
CA ALA A 8 0.28 7.81 15.20
C ALA A 8 0.87 8.19 13.83
N TRP A 9 2.20 8.21 13.70
CA TRP A 9 2.86 8.50 12.42
C TRP A 9 3.99 7.54 12.07
N GLN A 10 4.09 7.22 10.78
CA GLN A 10 5.22 6.50 10.18
C GLN A 10 6.24 7.51 9.64
N ARG A 11 7.52 7.34 10.01
CA ARG A 11 8.64 8.11 9.45
C ARG A 11 9.16 7.38 8.21
N MET A 12 9.36 8.10 7.12
CA MET A 12 9.95 7.58 5.89
C MET A 12 11.45 7.88 5.82
N LEU A 13 12.18 7.13 5.00
CA LEU A 13 13.63 7.34 4.81
C LEU A 13 13.96 8.67 4.13
N SER A 14 13.01 9.24 3.37
CA SER A 14 13.07 10.61 2.84
C SER A 14 13.14 11.69 3.92
N GLY A 15 12.84 11.35 5.18
CA GLY A 15 12.71 12.27 6.30
C GLY A 15 11.26 12.73 6.53
N ARG A 16 10.34 12.49 5.58
CA ARG A 16 8.91 12.81 5.71
C ARG A 16 8.22 11.93 6.75
N ARG A 17 7.05 12.37 7.23
CA ARG A 17 6.18 11.56 8.10
C ARG A 17 4.76 11.57 7.56
N LEU A 18 4.08 10.43 7.65
CA LEU A 18 2.65 10.33 7.39
C LEU A 18 1.93 10.08 8.71
N ASP A 19 0.94 10.91 9.03
CA ASP A 19 -0.02 10.63 10.10
C ASP A 19 -0.99 9.52 9.65
N LEU A 20 -1.17 8.51 10.49
CA LEU A 20 -1.97 7.32 10.21
C LEU A 20 -3.46 7.55 10.46
N LEU A 21 -3.80 8.54 11.30
CA LEU A 21 -5.18 8.86 11.67
C LEU A 21 -5.73 10.02 10.85
N ASP A 22 -4.86 10.87 10.31
CA ASP A 22 -5.20 12.02 9.46
C ASP A 22 -4.17 12.23 8.34
N PRO A 23 -4.09 11.32 7.35
CA PRO A 23 -3.07 11.37 6.30
C PRO A 23 -3.25 12.58 5.39
N SER A 24 -2.21 13.42 5.32
CA SER A 24 -2.15 14.54 4.38
C SER A 24 -1.65 14.08 3.00
N PRO A 25 -2.35 14.40 1.89
CA PRO A 25 -1.87 14.10 0.55
C PRO A 25 -0.51 14.76 0.23
N LEU A 26 -0.18 15.86 0.89
CA LEU A 26 1.09 16.56 0.70
C LEU A 26 2.28 15.80 1.29
N ASP A 27 2.03 14.79 2.14
CA ASP A 27 3.04 13.95 2.77
C ASP A 27 3.24 12.60 2.07
N ILE A 28 2.56 12.38 0.94
CA ILE A 28 2.63 11.17 0.13
C ILE A 28 3.56 11.40 -1.05
N GLU A 29 4.66 10.65 -1.11
CA GLU A 29 5.62 10.70 -2.21
C GLU A 29 5.77 9.30 -2.83
N ILE A 30 5.89 9.24 -4.16
CA ILE A 30 5.93 7.97 -4.88
C ILE A 30 7.18 7.14 -4.55
N GLU A 31 8.31 7.79 -4.24
CA GLU A 31 9.54 7.14 -3.84
C GLU A 31 9.40 6.40 -2.51
N ASP A 32 8.67 6.98 -1.55
CA ASP A 32 8.41 6.37 -0.25
C ASP A 32 7.46 5.17 -0.39
N ILE A 33 6.41 5.30 -1.22
CA ILE A 33 5.52 4.19 -1.58
C ILE A 33 6.33 3.06 -2.21
N ALA A 34 7.07 3.35 -3.29
CA ALA A 34 7.84 2.36 -4.03
C ALA A 34 8.87 1.64 -3.12
N HIS A 35 9.54 2.37 -2.24
CA HIS A 35 10.51 1.79 -1.31
C HIS A 35 9.86 0.81 -0.33
N GLY A 36 8.71 1.20 0.25
CA GLY A 36 7.95 0.37 1.17
C GLY A 36 7.38 -0.87 0.48
N LEU A 37 6.61 -0.68 -0.59
CA LEU A 37 5.96 -1.78 -1.32
C LEU A 37 6.96 -2.79 -1.91
N ALA A 38 8.17 -2.37 -2.26
CA ALA A 38 9.22 -3.28 -2.73
C ALA A 38 9.74 -4.25 -1.66
N ARG A 39 9.39 -4.02 -0.38
CA ARG A 39 9.84 -4.81 0.77
C ARG A 39 8.71 -5.49 1.53
N VAL A 40 7.47 -5.03 1.38
CA VAL A 40 6.29 -5.71 1.94
C VAL A 40 6.06 -7.02 1.16
N ALA A 41 6.16 -8.15 1.85
CA ALA A 41 5.97 -9.48 1.27
C ALA A 41 4.50 -9.87 1.28
N ARG A 42 3.99 -10.38 0.16
CA ARG A 42 2.66 -10.99 0.09
C ARG A 42 2.68 -12.44 0.55
N TRP A 43 1.48 -13.00 0.74
CA TRP A 43 1.28 -14.41 1.13
C TRP A 43 1.97 -14.77 2.45
N ASN A 44 2.20 -13.78 3.32
CA ASN A 44 3.02 -13.92 4.53
C ASN A 44 4.40 -14.54 4.26
N GLY A 45 4.98 -14.29 3.07
CA GLY A 45 6.27 -14.83 2.66
C GLY A 45 6.25 -16.31 2.25
N GLN A 46 5.09 -16.97 2.21
CA GLN A 46 4.97 -18.39 1.86
C GLN A 46 5.04 -18.61 0.34
N THR A 47 6.13 -18.16 -0.27
CA THR A 47 6.39 -18.15 -1.71
C THR A 47 7.64 -18.96 -2.04
N LYS A 48 7.75 -19.42 -3.29
CA LYS A 48 8.93 -20.13 -3.77
C LYS A 48 9.94 -19.14 -4.37
N GLY A 49 11.22 -19.32 -4.08
CA GLY A 49 12.33 -18.52 -4.61
C GLY A 49 13.13 -17.83 -3.50
N ASP A 50 14.25 -17.25 -3.88
CA ASP A 50 15.20 -16.62 -2.94
C ASP A 50 14.73 -15.24 -2.44
N HIS A 51 13.73 -14.67 -3.10
CA HIS A 51 13.19 -13.35 -2.81
C HIS A 51 11.68 -13.41 -2.60
N ALA A 52 11.17 -12.56 -1.70
CA ALA A 52 9.74 -12.44 -1.47
C ALA A 52 9.01 -11.90 -2.72
N PHE A 53 7.81 -12.42 -2.98
CA PHE A 53 6.87 -11.78 -3.89
C PHE A 53 6.30 -10.52 -3.24
N SER A 54 6.80 -9.35 -3.64
CA SER A 54 6.48 -8.09 -2.98
C SER A 54 5.16 -7.48 -3.46
N VAL A 55 4.58 -6.58 -2.66
CA VAL A 55 3.40 -5.80 -3.05
C VAL A 55 3.70 -4.96 -4.30
N ALA A 56 4.90 -4.38 -4.43
CA ALA A 56 5.29 -3.66 -5.63
C ALA A 56 5.27 -4.54 -6.88
N GLN A 57 5.78 -5.78 -6.79
CA GLN A 57 5.74 -6.73 -7.91
C GLN A 57 4.31 -7.08 -8.28
N HIS A 58 3.45 -7.31 -7.28
CA HIS A 58 2.02 -7.54 -7.47
C HIS A 58 1.33 -6.38 -8.19
N CYS A 59 1.55 -5.12 -7.77
CA CYS A 59 0.97 -3.95 -8.40
C CYS A 59 1.30 -3.83 -9.89
N VAL A 60 2.55 -4.10 -10.28
CA VAL A 60 2.96 -4.10 -11.69
C VAL A 60 2.28 -5.21 -12.48
N VAL A 61 2.13 -6.40 -11.90
CA VAL A 61 1.40 -7.52 -12.52
C VAL A 61 -0.09 -7.19 -12.69
N VAL A 62 -0.72 -6.59 -11.68
CA VAL A 62 -2.12 -6.15 -11.73
C VAL A 62 -2.33 -5.11 -12.82
N GLU A 63 -1.46 -4.10 -12.89
CA GLU A 63 -1.50 -3.07 -13.93
C GLU A 63 -1.41 -3.68 -15.34
N ALA A 64 -0.48 -4.61 -15.55
CA ALA A 64 -0.30 -5.29 -16.84
C ALA A 64 -1.55 -6.12 -17.24
N ILE A 65 -2.13 -6.86 -16.29
CA ILE A 65 -3.37 -7.62 -16.51
C ILE A 65 -4.54 -6.67 -16.79
N PHE A 66 -4.65 -5.58 -16.04
CA PHE A 66 -5.68 -4.57 -16.22
C PHE A 66 -5.61 -3.94 -17.62
N ALA A 67 -4.43 -3.51 -18.06
CA ALA A 67 -4.22 -2.95 -19.39
C ALA A 67 -4.54 -3.96 -20.50
N HIS A 68 -4.17 -5.23 -20.31
CA HIS A 68 -4.47 -6.30 -21.27
C HIS A 68 -5.98 -6.57 -21.39
N THR A 69 -6.69 -6.58 -20.25
CA THR A 69 -8.12 -6.90 -20.20
C THR A 69 -9.02 -5.69 -20.49
N ASN A 70 -8.47 -4.47 -20.41
CA ASN A 70 -9.17 -3.22 -20.67
C ASN A 70 -8.39 -2.38 -21.70
N PRO A 71 -8.39 -2.76 -23.00
CA PRO A 71 -7.58 -2.07 -24.02
C PRO A 71 -7.91 -0.58 -24.20
N ALA A 72 -9.11 -0.15 -23.79
CA ALA A 72 -9.56 1.24 -23.83
C ALA A 72 -9.26 2.03 -22.55
N ALA A 73 -8.60 1.42 -21.56
CA ALA A 73 -8.26 2.07 -20.30
C ALA A 73 -7.37 3.30 -20.53
N THR A 74 -7.71 4.40 -19.86
CA THR A 74 -6.90 5.60 -19.90
C THR A 74 -5.63 5.45 -19.04
N THR A 75 -4.67 6.34 -19.21
CA THR A 75 -3.49 6.42 -18.32
C THR A 75 -3.90 6.57 -16.86
N ARG A 76 -5.00 7.28 -16.58
CA ARG A 76 -5.50 7.47 -15.21
C ARG A 76 -6.03 6.17 -14.61
N ASP A 77 -6.73 5.37 -15.41
CA ASP A 77 -7.25 4.07 -14.96
C ASP A 77 -6.11 3.09 -14.68
N ARG A 78 -5.10 3.07 -15.55
CA ARG A 78 -3.88 2.27 -15.35
C ARG A 78 -3.10 2.70 -14.10
N LEU A 79 -3.02 4.00 -13.85
CA LEU A 79 -2.38 4.52 -12.64
C LEU A 79 -3.16 4.13 -11.38
N ALA A 80 -4.49 4.15 -11.42
CA ALA A 80 -5.31 3.66 -10.31
C ALA A 80 -5.08 2.16 -10.07
N ALA A 81 -4.99 1.34 -11.12
CA ALA A 81 -4.65 -0.07 -11.01
C ALA A 81 -3.23 -0.28 -10.43
N LEU A 82 -2.26 0.54 -10.80
CA LEU A 82 -0.90 0.46 -10.27
C LEU A 82 -0.81 0.86 -8.79
N LEU A 83 -1.59 1.85 -8.37
CA LEU A 83 -1.56 2.41 -7.01
C LEU A 83 -2.61 1.80 -6.07
N HIS A 84 -3.35 0.76 -6.50
CA HIS A 84 -4.47 0.23 -5.71
C HIS A 84 -4.06 -0.26 -4.31
N ASP A 85 -2.90 -0.91 -4.18
CA ASP A 85 -2.34 -1.36 -2.90
C ASP A 85 -1.29 -0.38 -2.36
N ALA A 86 -1.25 0.88 -2.84
CA ALA A 86 -0.34 1.91 -2.32
C ALA A 86 -0.44 2.12 -0.81
N PRO A 87 -1.63 2.10 -0.16
CA PRO A 87 -1.74 2.23 1.29
C PRO A 87 -0.90 1.22 2.08
N GLU A 88 -0.60 0.04 1.52
CA GLU A 88 0.15 -1.02 2.20
C GLU A 88 1.60 -0.66 2.53
N TYR A 89 2.15 0.43 1.96
CA TYR A 89 3.46 0.96 2.36
C TYR A 89 3.48 1.47 3.81
N VAL A 90 2.29 1.69 4.38
CA VAL A 90 2.05 2.20 5.73
C VAL A 90 1.29 1.18 6.59
N VAL A 91 0.20 0.61 6.07
CA VAL A 91 -0.63 -0.33 6.85
C VAL A 91 -0.12 -1.77 6.83
N GLY A 92 0.74 -2.12 5.86
CA GLY A 92 1.21 -3.48 5.61
C GLY A 92 0.23 -4.35 4.80
N ASP A 93 0.75 -5.44 4.23
CA ASP A 93 -0.06 -6.45 3.55
C ASP A 93 -0.81 -7.29 4.58
N MET A 94 -2.10 -7.49 4.33
CA MET A 94 -2.94 -8.36 5.15
C MET A 94 -3.68 -9.34 4.26
N ILE A 95 -3.56 -10.63 4.57
CA ILE A 95 -4.25 -11.66 3.79
C ILE A 95 -5.77 -11.47 3.84
N SER A 96 -6.44 -11.71 2.72
CA SER A 96 -7.87 -11.47 2.54
C SER A 96 -8.78 -12.08 3.62
N PRO A 97 -8.51 -13.28 4.18
CA PRO A 97 -9.30 -13.83 5.27
C PRO A 97 -9.31 -12.96 6.53
N PHE A 98 -8.18 -12.31 6.86
CA PHE A 98 -8.12 -11.39 8.01
C PHE A 98 -8.82 -10.07 7.70
N LYS A 99 -8.67 -9.52 6.48
CA LYS A 99 -9.44 -8.33 6.05
C LYS A 99 -10.95 -8.55 6.21
N ALA A 100 -11.44 -9.76 5.91
CA ALA A 100 -12.85 -10.13 6.10
C ALA A 100 -13.26 -10.27 7.58
N ALA A 101 -12.36 -10.79 8.43
CA ALA A 101 -12.62 -11.00 9.85
C ALA A 101 -12.56 -9.72 10.71
N LEU A 102 -11.73 -8.74 10.32
CA LEU A 102 -11.53 -7.48 11.07
C LEU A 102 -12.70 -6.49 10.98
N GLY A 103 -13.75 -6.81 10.23
CA GLY A 103 -15.08 -6.20 10.39
C GLY A 103 -15.07 -4.68 10.61
N VAL A 104 -14.97 -3.93 9.51
CA VAL A 104 -15.45 -2.53 9.36
C VAL A 104 -14.47 -1.39 9.67
N ASP A 105 -13.44 -1.50 10.51
CA ASP A 105 -12.56 -0.33 10.74
C ASP A 105 -11.30 -0.26 9.84
N TYR A 106 -10.81 -1.39 9.32
CA TYR A 106 -9.59 -1.39 8.49
C TYR A 106 -9.77 -0.70 7.13
N LYS A 107 -10.98 -0.80 6.55
CA LYS A 107 -11.32 -0.14 5.28
C LYS A 107 -11.30 1.39 5.35
N ALA A 108 -11.34 1.99 6.55
CA ALA A 108 -11.21 3.43 6.71
C ALA A 108 -9.75 3.90 6.59
N PHE A 109 -8.79 2.97 6.70
CA PHE A 109 -7.34 3.21 6.58
C PHE A 109 -6.76 2.79 5.21
N GLU A 110 -7.57 2.13 4.36
CA GLU A 110 -7.28 1.85 2.94
C GLU A 110 -7.88 2.94 2.04
#